data_AF-A0A2T1CCE1-F1
#
_entry.id   AF-A0A2T1CCE1-F1
#
_cell.length_a   1.000
_cell.length_b   1.000
_cell.length_c   1.000
_cell.angle_alpha   90.00
_cell.angle_beta   90.00
_cell.angle_gamma   90.00
#
_symmetry.space_group_name_H-M   'P 1'
#
loop_
_entity.id
_entity.type
_entity.pdbx_description
1 polymer ?
#
loop_
_entity_poly.entity_id
_entity_poly.type
_entity_poly.pdbx_seq_one_letter_code
_entity_poly.pdbx_strand_id
1 'polypeptide(L)' 'LNPEDSGLSKPSKVQAQQVRTISKQRITSDAVGSLSEEIMQLVNAALKLHLDVD' A
#
# COMPACT_ATOMS: atom_id res chain seq x y z
N LEU A 1 -1.22 7.03 7.25
CA LEU A 1 -0.60 7.78 6.15
C LEU A 1 -1.39 9.05 5.99
N ASN A 2 -0.73 10.18 6.17
CA ASN A 2 -1.36 11.45 5.93
C ASN A 2 -1.49 11.67 4.41
N PRO A 3 -2.31 12.65 3.98
CA PRO A 3 -2.43 13.01 2.57
C PRO A 3 -1.08 13.25 1.87
N GLU A 4 -0.16 13.95 2.52
CA GLU A 4 1.18 14.27 2.01
C GLU A 4 2.07 13.03 1.76
N ASP A 5 1.83 11.94 2.49
CA ASP A 5 2.61 10.70 2.39
C ASP A 5 2.14 9.78 1.26
N SER A 6 0.90 9.96 0.79
CA SER A 6 0.19 8.97 -0.03
C SER A 6 -0.42 9.51 -1.32
N GLY A 7 -0.61 10.82 -1.43
CA GLY A 7 -1.35 11.44 -2.53
C GLY A 7 -2.88 11.29 -2.40
N LEU A 8 -3.38 10.72 -1.31
CA LEU A 8 -4.82 10.57 -1.05
C LEU A 8 -5.40 11.83 -0.41
N SER A 9 -6.67 12.13 -0.69
CA SER A 9 -7.35 13.33 -0.16
C SER A 9 -7.63 13.29 1.34
N LYS A 10 -7.49 12.12 1.99
CA LYS A 10 -7.79 11.91 3.40
C LYS A 10 -6.76 10.99 4.04
N PRO A 11 -6.50 11.14 5.35
CA PRO A 11 -5.70 10.19 6.11
C PRO A 11 -6.19 8.76 5.90
N SER A 12 -5.26 7.86 5.56
CA SER A 12 -5.56 6.51 5.10
C SER A 12 -4.54 5.50 5.63
N LYS A 13 -4.85 4.20 5.49
CA LYS A 13 -3.99 3.09 5.92
C LYS A 13 -3.88 2.01 4.85
N VAL A 14 -2.72 1.36 4.79
CA VAL A 14 -2.53 0.12 4.02
C VAL A 14 -3.04 -1.06 4.86
N GLN A 15 -3.66 -2.05 4.21
CA GLN A 15 -4.24 -3.22 4.88
C GLN A 15 -3.60 -4.52 4.35
N ALA A 16 -2.52 -4.99 5.01
CA ALA A 16 -1.84 -6.23 4.64
C ALA A 16 -2.79 -7.44 4.63
N GLN A 17 -3.73 -7.49 5.59
CA GLN A 17 -4.75 -8.54 5.71
C GLN A 17 -5.78 -8.60 4.57
N GLN A 18 -5.72 -7.67 3.62
CA GLN A 18 -6.60 -7.61 2.44
C GLN A 18 -5.79 -7.65 1.14
N VAL A 19 -4.53 -8.11 1.18
CA VAL A 19 -3.69 -8.27 -0.01
C VAL A 19 -4.33 -9.25 -0.99
N ARG A 20 -4.27 -8.93 -2.28
CA ARG A 20 -4.82 -9.75 -3.36
C ARG A 20 -4.05 -9.55 -4.66
N THR A 21 -3.90 -10.61 -5.42
CA THR A 21 -3.40 -10.56 -6.80
C THR A 21 -4.52 -10.08 -7.73
N ILE A 22 -4.22 -9.13 -8.62
CA ILE A 22 -5.18 -8.61 -9.62
C ILE A 22 -4.56 -8.57 -11.02
N SER A 23 -5.41 -8.73 -12.04
CA SER A 23 -5.03 -8.43 -13.43
C SER A 23 -4.79 -6.92 -13.60
N LYS A 24 -3.80 -6.54 -14.42
CA LYS A 24 -3.54 -5.15 -14.78
C LYS A 24 -4.77 -4.45 -15.38
N GLN A 25 -5.65 -5.19 -16.06
CA GLN A 25 -6.91 -4.66 -16.61
C GLN A 25 -7.88 -4.13 -15.54
N ARG A 26 -7.69 -4.48 -14.26
CA ARG A 26 -8.49 -3.94 -13.14
C ARG A 26 -8.00 -2.57 -12.66
N ILE A 27 -6.84 -2.10 -13.13
CA ILE A 27 -6.33 -0.76 -12.84
C ILE A 27 -6.87 0.16 -13.94
N THR A 28 -7.91 0.94 -13.62
CA THR A 28 -8.67 1.74 -14.60
C THR A 28 -8.30 3.22 -14.58
N SER A 29 -7.53 3.66 -13.60
CA SER A 29 -7.13 5.06 -13.41
C SER A 29 -5.62 5.22 -13.50
N ASP A 30 -5.19 6.46 -13.66
CA ASP A 30 -3.80 6.84 -13.48
C ASP A 30 -3.35 6.60 -12.02
N ALA A 31 -2.03 6.64 -11.82
CA ALA A 31 -1.44 6.56 -10.50
C ALA A 31 -1.93 7.73 -9.63
N VAL A 32 -2.46 7.41 -8.45
CA VAL A 32 -2.99 8.41 -7.49
C VAL A 32 -1.87 9.04 -6.64
N GLY A 33 -0.74 8.34 -6.51
CA GLY A 33 0.40 8.78 -5.73
C GLY A 33 1.47 7.69 -5.63
N SER A 34 2.48 7.94 -4.80
CA SER A 34 3.58 7.01 -4.50
C SER A 34 3.94 7.10 -3.03
N LEU A 35 4.30 5.96 -2.43
CA LEU A 35 4.79 5.90 -1.05
C LEU A 35 6.32 6.04 -1.04
N SER A 36 6.85 6.72 -0.03
CA SER A 36 8.29 6.79 0.19
C SER A 36 8.88 5.41 0.52
N GLU A 37 10.19 5.26 0.35
CA GLU A 37 10.90 4.03 0.69
C GLU A 37 10.74 3.67 2.17
N GLU A 38 10.82 4.65 3.06
CA GLU A 38 10.64 4.50 4.50
C GLU A 38 9.26 3.89 4.84
N ILE A 39 8.20 4.39 4.20
CA ILE A 39 6.84 3.84 4.38
C ILE A 39 6.75 2.44 3.78
N MET A 40 7.37 2.20 2.62
CA MET A 40 7.39 0.88 1.99
C MET A 40 8.09 -0.18 2.83
N GLN A 41 9.09 0.19 3.64
CA GLN A 41 9.70 -0.73 4.62
C GLN A 41 8.69 -1.19 5.68
N LEU A 42 7.84 -0.28 6.18
CA LEU A 42 6.76 -0.62 7.11
C LEU A 42 5.70 -1.51 6.45
N VAL A 43 5.36 -1.24 5.19
CA VAL A 43 4.43 -2.09 4.42
C VAL A 43 5.00 -3.50 4.25
N ASN A 44 6.29 -3.63 3.93
CA ASN A 44 6.97 -4.91 3.80
C ASN A 44 6.97 -5.69 5.12
N ALA A 45 7.30 -5.03 6.23
CA ALA A 45 7.24 -5.65 7.56
C ALA A 45 5.82 -6.12 7.92
N ALA A 46 4.80 -5.31 7.62
CA ALA A 46 3.40 -5.68 7.86
C ALA A 46 2.94 -6.86 6.98
N LEU A 47 3.41 -6.95 5.73
CA LEU A 47 3.13 -8.09 4.84
C LEU A 47 3.79 -9.37 5.35
N LYS A 48 5.07 -9.31 5.74
CA LYS A 48 5.81 -10.43 6.35
C LYS A 48 5.11 -10.97 7.59
N LEU A 49 4.72 -10.07 8.49
CA LEU A 49 3.96 -10.40 9.69
C LEU A 49 2.60 -11.03 9.36
N HIS A 50 1.87 -10.49 8.38
CA HIS A 50 0.55 -11.02 8.02
C HIS A 50 0.62 -12.40 7.34
N LEU A 51 1.64 -12.62 6.52
CA LEU A 51 1.81 -13.84 5.73
C LEU A 51 2.63 -14.91 6.47
N ASP A 52 3.12 -14.62 7.68
CA ASP A 52 3.97 -15.50 8.48
C ASP A 52 5.24 -15.95 7.73
N VAL A 53 5.91 -14.98 7.11
CA VAL A 53 7.15 -15.19 6.34
C VAL A 53 8.20 -14.17 6.73
N ASP A 54 9.43 -14.64 6.98
CA ASP A 54 10.61 -13.82 7.30
C ASP A 54 11.58 -13.73 6.11
#